data_AF-A0A347WG52-F1
#
_entry.id   AF-A0A347WG52-F1
#
_cell.length_a   1.000
_cell.length_b   1.000
_cell.length_c   1.000
_cell.angle_alpha   90.00
_cell.angle_beta   90.00
_cell.angle_gamma   90.00
#
_symmetry.space_group_name_H-M   'P 1'
#
loop_
_entity.id
_entity.type
_entity.pdbx_description
1 polymer ?
#
loop_
_entity_poly.entity_id
_entity_poly.type
_entity_poly.pdbx_seq_one_letter_code
_entity_poly.pdbx_strand_id
1 'polypeptide(L)'
;MTTIRIDGREWPTRPGINLLQACLEAGANLPYFCWHPELGSVGACRQCAVRQFSGPDDRTGRLVMACMTPVSDGAIIAIEDAQARAFREGVIEWMMVNHPHDCPVCEEGGECHLQDMTVMTGHNQRRYRFTKRTHRNQDLGPFVKHEMNRCIACYRCVRFYRDYAGGDDLAAFASHDSVYFGRAEDGALQNAFSGNLVEICPTGVFTDKPFSAVYTRKWDLRGAPSVCVHCAVGCNIIVNAREESVRRVVNRYNAAVNRYMLCDRGRFGHGFVNADSRIRMPLRSIDGHPAPVPTRDAVMQFARMAADGPVVGIASPAHPWKPVSACAPLSGRHGFQPGRRRLNRHAGNWPARCCGSIRVSFPACMKWKARMACWFWGKMSALLPPGWACRCASPSASQPSLWPMRRKCRAGWMPPYAPSAVMRHPACSSLPLPQRIWTPWPRSAFARCLTISRASVSP
;
A
#
# COMPACT_ATOMS: atom_id res chain seq x y z
N MET A 1 -19.06 -18.95 -16.74
CA MET A 1 -18.54 -19.45 -15.44
C MET A 1 -17.74 -20.68 -15.79
N THR A 2 -16.52 -20.79 -15.30
CA THR A 2 -15.58 -21.84 -15.69
C THR A 2 -15.42 -22.77 -14.51
N THR A 3 -15.45 -24.09 -14.71
CA THR A 3 -15.27 -25.06 -13.62
C THR A 3 -13.91 -25.73 -13.77
N ILE A 4 -13.15 -25.79 -12.68
CA ILE A 4 -11.88 -26.51 -12.62
C ILE A 4 -11.95 -27.61 -11.57
N ARG A 5 -11.21 -28.69 -11.76
CA ARG A 5 -11.12 -29.80 -10.83
C ARG A 5 -9.75 -29.80 -10.16
N ILE A 6 -9.72 -29.58 -8.85
CA ILE A 6 -8.51 -29.55 -8.02
C ILE A 6 -8.55 -30.75 -7.07
N ASP A 7 -7.57 -31.64 -7.18
CA ASP A 7 -7.47 -32.85 -6.35
C ASP A 7 -8.78 -33.65 -6.30
N GLY A 8 -9.42 -33.77 -7.47
CA GLY A 8 -10.68 -34.51 -7.64
C GLY A 8 -11.94 -33.73 -7.28
N ARG A 9 -11.86 -32.52 -6.70
CA ARG A 9 -13.01 -31.67 -6.34
C ARG A 9 -13.24 -30.55 -7.34
N GLU A 10 -14.50 -30.29 -7.68
CA GLU A 10 -14.86 -29.21 -8.61
C GLU A 10 -14.98 -27.87 -7.90
N TRP A 11 -14.48 -26.82 -8.55
CA TRP A 11 -14.47 -25.46 -8.06
C TRP A 11 -14.91 -24.49 -9.17
N PRO A 12 -15.90 -23.63 -8.91
CA PRO A 12 -16.24 -22.57 -9.83
C PRO A 12 -15.14 -21.50 -9.82
N THR A 13 -14.79 -21.01 -11.00
CA THR A 13 -13.82 -19.95 -11.17
C THR A 13 -14.24 -18.98 -12.28
N ARG A 14 -13.66 -17.79 -12.24
CA ARG A 14 -13.90 -16.74 -13.23
C ARG A 14 -12.91 -16.87 -14.39
N PRO A 15 -13.34 -16.61 -15.63
CA PRO A 15 -12.45 -16.68 -16.77
C PRO A 15 -11.40 -15.55 -16.72
N GLY A 16 -10.29 -15.74 -17.44
CA GLY A 16 -9.26 -14.70 -17.62
C GLY A 16 -8.24 -14.58 -16.49
N ILE A 17 -8.21 -15.51 -15.53
CA ILE A 17 -7.14 -15.63 -14.52
C ILE A 17 -6.24 -16.83 -14.82
N ASN A 18 -5.07 -16.89 -14.17
CA ASN A 18 -4.17 -18.04 -14.26
C ASN A 18 -4.58 -19.14 -13.24
N LEU A 19 -4.11 -20.37 -13.46
CA LEU A 19 -4.44 -21.51 -12.61
C LEU A 19 -4.01 -21.28 -11.15
N LEU A 20 -2.86 -20.66 -10.89
CA LEU A 20 -2.42 -20.36 -9.52
C LEU A 20 -3.45 -19.49 -8.80
N GLN A 21 -3.90 -18.41 -9.43
CA GLN A 21 -4.88 -17.53 -8.85
C GLN A 21 -6.22 -18.25 -8.61
N ALA A 22 -6.64 -19.12 -9.53
CA ALA A 22 -7.84 -19.94 -9.33
C ALA A 22 -7.70 -20.90 -8.14
N CYS A 23 -6.54 -21.56 -7.98
CA CYS A 23 -6.26 -22.40 -6.81
C CYS A 23 -6.32 -21.60 -5.50
N LEU A 24 -5.71 -20.42 -5.47
CA LEU A 24 -5.70 -19.55 -4.28
C LEU A 24 -7.11 -19.01 -3.96
N GLU A 25 -7.89 -18.62 -4.97
CA GLU A 25 -9.29 -18.18 -4.79
C GLU A 25 -10.19 -19.34 -4.31
N ALA A 26 -9.87 -20.59 -4.67
CA ALA A 26 -10.52 -21.80 -4.16
C ALA A 26 -10.05 -22.22 -2.75
N GLY A 27 -9.06 -21.53 -2.17
CA GLY A 27 -8.51 -21.86 -0.84
C GLY A 27 -7.55 -23.05 -0.83
N ALA A 28 -7.02 -23.46 -1.99
CA ALA A 28 -6.06 -24.55 -2.08
C ALA A 28 -4.64 -24.12 -1.69
N ASN A 29 -3.90 -25.01 -1.03
CA ASN A 29 -2.54 -24.75 -0.53
C ASN A 29 -1.48 -24.97 -1.63
N LEU A 30 -1.34 -24.00 -2.54
CA LEU A 30 -0.33 -24.04 -3.60
C LEU A 30 0.78 -23.00 -3.33
N PRO A 31 2.05 -23.41 -3.07
CA PRO A 31 3.12 -22.47 -2.76
C PRO A 31 3.56 -21.64 -3.98
N TYR A 32 4.02 -20.41 -3.74
CA TYR A 32 4.48 -19.51 -4.79
C TYR A 32 5.47 -18.47 -4.23
N PHE A 33 6.26 -17.83 -5.12
CA PHE A 33 7.13 -16.70 -4.75
C PHE A 33 7.13 -15.56 -5.75
N CYS A 34 7.27 -15.80 -7.05
CA CYS A 34 7.42 -14.69 -8.02
C CYS A 34 6.09 -14.04 -8.43
N TRP A 35 4.97 -14.72 -8.20
CA TRP A 35 3.63 -14.20 -8.51
C TRP A 35 3.18 -13.19 -7.45
N HIS A 36 2.55 -12.09 -7.87
CA HIS A 36 1.88 -11.13 -6.98
C HIS A 36 0.60 -10.64 -7.68
N PRO A 37 -0.53 -10.42 -6.96
CA PRO A 37 -1.82 -10.06 -7.60
C PRO A 37 -1.76 -8.85 -8.55
N GLU A 38 -1.01 -7.81 -8.20
CA GLU A 38 -0.87 -6.60 -9.04
C GLU A 38 0.28 -6.68 -10.06
N LEU A 39 1.23 -7.60 -9.90
CA LEU A 39 2.40 -7.67 -10.79
C LEU A 39 2.24 -8.80 -11.83
N GLY A 40 1.46 -9.84 -11.52
CA GLY A 40 1.40 -11.09 -12.28
C GLY A 40 2.58 -12.02 -11.95
N SER A 41 2.90 -12.95 -12.86
CA SER A 41 4.06 -13.85 -12.74
C SER A 41 5.08 -13.66 -13.86
N VAL A 42 6.30 -14.13 -13.61
CA VAL A 42 7.35 -14.35 -14.63
C VAL A 42 7.85 -15.80 -14.63
N GLY A 43 7.25 -16.68 -13.83
CA GLY A 43 7.63 -18.09 -13.76
C GLY A 43 9.03 -18.38 -13.20
N ALA A 44 9.70 -17.38 -12.60
CA ALA A 44 11.09 -17.51 -12.14
C ALA A 44 11.27 -18.58 -11.04
N CYS A 45 10.34 -18.64 -10.07
CA CYS A 45 10.52 -19.47 -8.88
C CYS A 45 10.14 -20.95 -9.06
N ARG A 46 9.32 -21.30 -10.06
CA ARG A 46 8.80 -22.67 -10.30
C ARG A 46 8.04 -23.36 -9.14
N GLN A 47 7.87 -22.70 -8.00
CA GLN A 47 7.23 -23.26 -6.81
C GLN A 47 5.75 -23.66 -6.98
N CYS A 48 5.01 -23.04 -7.91
CA CYS A 48 3.60 -23.34 -8.16
C CYS A 48 3.39 -24.51 -9.12
N ALA A 49 4.32 -25.48 -9.16
CA ALA A 49 4.23 -26.63 -10.03
C ALA A 49 3.06 -27.54 -9.61
N VAL A 50 2.22 -27.91 -10.57
CA VAL A 50 1.07 -28.81 -10.38
C VAL A 50 1.05 -29.84 -11.49
N ARG A 51 0.44 -31.00 -11.23
CA ARG A 51 0.13 -31.98 -12.26
C ARG A 51 -1.16 -31.55 -12.97
N GLN A 52 -1.12 -31.37 -14.28
CA GLN A 52 -2.30 -31.08 -15.10
C GLN A 52 -2.58 -32.26 -16.01
N PHE A 53 -3.84 -32.66 -16.10
CA PHE A 53 -4.30 -33.74 -16.96
C PHE A 53 -5.06 -33.17 -18.16
N SER A 54 -4.92 -33.83 -19.31
CA SER A 54 -5.57 -33.41 -20.56
C SER A 54 -7.07 -33.75 -20.59
N GLY A 55 -7.48 -34.71 -19.77
CA GLY A 55 -8.87 -35.14 -19.59
C GLY A 55 -9.00 -36.15 -18.45
N PRO A 56 -10.21 -36.63 -18.14
CA PRO A 56 -10.46 -37.58 -17.05
C PRO A 56 -9.75 -38.92 -17.20
N ASP A 57 -9.51 -39.35 -18.45
CA ASP A 57 -8.87 -40.64 -18.76
C ASP A 57 -7.33 -40.56 -18.79
N ASP A 58 -6.77 -39.34 -18.77
CA ASP A 58 -5.33 -39.13 -18.73
C ASP A 58 -4.80 -39.46 -17.33
N ARG A 59 -4.08 -40.58 -17.23
CA ARG A 59 -3.42 -41.01 -15.98
C ARG A 59 -1.99 -40.55 -15.87
N THR A 60 -1.40 -40.09 -16.97
CA THR A 60 -0.02 -39.61 -16.97
C THR A 60 -0.03 -38.18 -16.47
N GLY A 61 -0.70 -37.26 -17.17
CA GLY A 61 -0.63 -35.83 -16.90
C GLY A 61 0.77 -35.25 -17.12
N ARG A 62 0.86 -33.92 -17.06
CA ARG A 62 2.11 -33.16 -17.24
C ARG A 62 2.33 -32.18 -16.10
N LEU A 63 3.60 -31.96 -15.74
CA LEU A 63 3.95 -30.94 -14.76
C LEU A 63 3.88 -29.56 -15.42
N VAL A 64 3.08 -28.65 -14.87
CA VAL A 64 2.93 -27.28 -15.38
C VAL A 64 3.08 -26.27 -14.26
N MET A 65 3.47 -25.04 -14.63
CA MET A 65 3.58 -23.94 -13.68
C MET A 65 2.25 -23.18 -13.65
N ALA A 66 1.47 -23.37 -12.58
CA ALA A 66 0.12 -22.82 -12.48
C ALA A 66 0.04 -21.30 -12.69
N CYS A 67 1.07 -20.55 -12.32
CA CYS A 67 1.12 -19.10 -12.48
C CYS A 67 1.26 -18.61 -13.93
N MET A 68 1.72 -19.47 -14.84
CA MET A 68 1.91 -19.17 -16.27
C MET A 68 0.82 -19.81 -17.14
N THR A 69 0.08 -20.78 -16.60
CA THR A 69 -0.97 -21.48 -17.32
C THR A 69 -2.31 -20.74 -17.13
N PRO A 70 -2.98 -20.31 -18.22
CA PRO A 70 -4.31 -19.74 -18.12
C PRO A 70 -5.32 -20.80 -17.66
N VAL A 71 -6.35 -20.38 -16.94
CA VAL A 71 -7.49 -21.25 -16.61
C VAL A 71 -8.24 -21.60 -17.89
N SER A 72 -8.53 -22.88 -18.09
CA SER A 72 -9.45 -23.40 -19.09
C SER A 72 -10.63 -24.10 -18.41
N ASP A 73 -11.77 -24.14 -19.09
CA ASP A 73 -12.93 -24.88 -18.61
C ASP A 73 -12.67 -26.39 -18.58
N GLY A 74 -13.12 -27.05 -17.52
CA GLY A 74 -12.84 -28.45 -17.28
C GLY A 74 -11.38 -28.76 -16.96
N ALA A 75 -10.53 -27.78 -16.63
CA ALA A 75 -9.13 -28.06 -16.29
C ALA A 75 -9.03 -28.97 -15.07
N ILE A 76 -8.31 -30.10 -15.21
CA ILE A 76 -8.09 -31.06 -14.14
C ILE A 76 -6.64 -30.93 -13.67
N ILE A 77 -6.47 -30.59 -12.40
CA ILE A 77 -5.16 -30.46 -11.77
C ILE A 77 -5.10 -31.23 -10.45
N ALA A 78 -3.92 -31.77 -10.15
CA ALA A 78 -3.58 -32.33 -8.86
C ALA A 78 -2.41 -31.54 -8.26
N ILE A 79 -2.67 -30.96 -7.09
CA ILE A 79 -1.66 -30.27 -6.27
C ILE A 79 -0.93 -31.31 -5.44
N GLU A 80 -1.65 -32.28 -4.86
CA GLU A 80 -1.11 -33.33 -3.98
C GLU A 80 -0.44 -34.50 -4.73
N ASP A 81 -0.34 -34.41 -6.07
CA ASP A 81 0.39 -35.37 -6.88
C ASP A 81 1.85 -35.54 -6.39
N ALA A 82 2.31 -36.78 -6.27
CA ALA A 82 3.60 -37.11 -5.70
C ALA A 82 4.78 -36.50 -6.48
N GLN A 83 4.70 -36.48 -7.82
CA GLN A 83 5.74 -35.88 -8.64
C GLN A 83 5.75 -34.35 -8.50
N ALA A 84 4.57 -33.72 -8.47
CA ALA A 84 4.46 -32.29 -8.25
C ALA A 84 4.97 -31.88 -6.85
N ARG A 85 4.64 -32.65 -5.81
CA ARG A 85 5.14 -32.44 -4.45
C ARG A 85 6.65 -32.57 -4.36
N ALA A 86 7.22 -33.66 -4.89
CA ALA A 86 8.67 -33.87 -4.91
C ALA A 86 9.40 -32.76 -5.69
N PHE A 87 8.82 -32.29 -6.79
CA PHE A 87 9.38 -31.17 -7.55
C PHE A 87 9.42 -29.87 -6.71
N ARG A 88 8.33 -29.54 -6.00
CA ARG A 88 8.26 -28.35 -5.15
C ARG A 88 9.21 -28.41 -3.96
N GLU A 89 9.42 -29.59 -3.39
CA GLU A 89 10.42 -29.81 -2.35
C GLU A 89 11.84 -29.57 -2.87
N GLY A 90 12.17 -30.11 -4.06
CA GLY A 90 13.46 -29.87 -4.71
C GLY A 90 13.71 -28.40 -5.05
N VAL A 91 12.68 -27.68 -5.48
CA VAL A 91 12.77 -26.23 -5.72
C VAL A 91 13.11 -25.45 -4.45
N ILE A 92 12.50 -25.79 -3.31
CA ILE A 92 12.85 -25.19 -2.01
C ILE A 92 14.30 -25.50 -1.65
N GLU A 93 14.75 -26.74 -1.84
CA GLU A 93 16.14 -27.09 -1.60
C GLU A 93 17.10 -26.23 -2.44
N TRP A 94 16.81 -26.04 -3.74
CA TRP A 94 17.61 -25.18 -4.63
C TRP A 94 17.65 -23.72 -4.17
N MET A 95 16.53 -23.17 -3.69
CA MET A 95 16.50 -21.82 -3.12
C MET A 95 17.37 -21.71 -1.87
N MET A 96 17.45 -22.78 -1.08
CA MET A 96 18.21 -22.83 0.17
C MET A 96 19.70 -23.13 -0.01
N VAL A 97 20.15 -23.55 -1.20
CA VAL A 97 21.57 -23.79 -1.52
C VAL A 97 22.41 -22.59 -1.12
N ASN A 98 22.03 -21.40 -1.59
CA ASN A 98 22.76 -20.16 -1.35
C ASN A 98 22.11 -19.24 -0.30
N HIS A 99 20.88 -19.52 0.15
CA HIS A 99 20.23 -18.72 1.19
C HIS A 99 20.94 -18.92 2.55
N PRO A 100 21.27 -17.84 3.29
CA PRO A 100 22.00 -17.91 4.54
C PRO A 100 21.13 -18.47 5.68
N HIS A 101 21.77 -18.85 6.79
CA HIS A 101 21.09 -19.30 8.02
C HIS A 101 20.75 -18.11 8.93
N ASP A 102 20.20 -17.06 8.34
CA ASP A 102 19.98 -15.77 9.00
C ASP A 102 18.66 -15.68 9.75
N CYS A 103 17.81 -16.72 9.74
CA CYS A 103 16.47 -16.67 10.33
C CYS A 103 16.43 -16.06 11.76
N PRO A 104 17.39 -16.32 12.67
CA PRO A 104 17.40 -15.72 14.01
C PRO A 104 17.70 -14.22 14.05
N VAL A 105 18.38 -13.67 13.03
CA VAL A 105 18.79 -12.25 12.95
C VAL A 105 18.02 -11.47 11.89
N CYS A 106 17.39 -12.16 10.94
CA CYS A 106 16.58 -11.59 9.88
C CYS A 106 15.28 -11.01 10.44
N GLU A 107 14.99 -9.75 10.15
CA GLU A 107 13.87 -9.00 10.69
C GLU A 107 12.50 -9.55 10.24
N GLU A 108 12.45 -10.14 9.05
CA GLU A 108 11.28 -10.85 8.50
C GLU A 108 11.01 -12.22 9.17
N GLY A 109 11.88 -12.69 10.08
CA GLY A 109 11.67 -13.95 10.79
C GLY A 109 10.30 -13.98 11.50
N GLY A 110 9.45 -14.95 11.14
CA GLY A 110 8.06 -15.04 11.61
C GLY A 110 6.99 -14.50 10.66
N GLU A 111 7.38 -13.76 9.63
CA GLU A 111 6.50 -13.35 8.52
C GLU A 111 7.11 -13.55 7.14
N CYS A 112 8.25 -14.20 7.08
CA CYS A 112 8.97 -14.51 5.86
C CYS A 112 8.21 -15.57 5.06
N HIS A 113 7.79 -15.21 3.85
CA HIS A 113 7.06 -16.10 2.98
C HIS A 113 7.86 -17.37 2.62
N LEU A 114 9.20 -17.27 2.51
CA LEU A 114 10.06 -18.44 2.30
C LEU A 114 9.99 -19.43 3.46
N GLN A 115 9.90 -18.96 4.71
CA GLN A 115 9.73 -19.86 5.87
C GLN A 115 8.41 -20.61 5.77
N ASP A 116 7.31 -19.90 5.51
CA ASP A 116 5.98 -20.49 5.40
C ASP A 116 5.90 -21.52 4.28
N MET A 117 6.43 -21.18 3.10
CA MET A 117 6.42 -22.10 1.95
C MET A 117 7.31 -23.32 2.19
N THR A 118 8.45 -23.18 2.87
CA THR A 118 9.30 -24.31 3.25
C THR A 118 8.55 -25.28 4.16
N VAL A 119 7.90 -24.76 5.21
CA VAL A 119 7.07 -25.57 6.11
C VAL A 119 5.93 -26.24 5.35
N MET A 120 5.23 -25.51 4.48
CA MET A 120 4.13 -26.04 3.68
C MET A 120 4.56 -27.16 2.72
N THR A 121 5.78 -27.11 2.19
CA THR A 121 6.32 -28.20 1.36
C THR A 121 6.86 -29.40 2.15
N GLY A 122 7.11 -29.25 3.45
CA GLY A 122 7.69 -30.29 4.29
C GLY A 122 9.21 -30.46 4.16
N HIS A 123 9.90 -29.58 3.41
CA HIS A 123 11.36 -29.66 3.25
C HIS A 123 12.08 -29.38 4.58
N ASN A 124 12.92 -30.30 5.05
CA ASN A 124 13.57 -30.22 6.36
C ASN A 124 15.08 -30.49 6.36
N GLN A 125 15.68 -30.85 5.22
CA GLN A 125 17.10 -31.22 5.14
C GLN A 125 17.80 -30.55 3.96
N ARG A 126 18.98 -29.98 4.20
CA ARG A 126 19.84 -29.40 3.15
C ARG A 126 21.00 -30.34 2.87
N ARG A 127 21.14 -30.82 1.63
CA ARG A 127 22.27 -31.71 1.25
C ARG A 127 23.53 -30.95 0.86
N TYR A 128 23.43 -29.66 0.54
CA TYR A 128 24.56 -28.83 0.12
C TYR A 128 25.53 -28.57 1.28
N ARG A 129 26.82 -28.90 1.08
CA ARG A 129 27.88 -28.83 2.10
C ARG A 129 29.03 -27.88 1.74
N PHE A 130 28.96 -27.21 0.58
CA PHE A 130 30.03 -26.35 0.08
C PHE A 130 29.81 -24.89 0.46
N THR A 131 30.76 -24.03 0.10
CA THR A 131 30.68 -22.58 0.31
C THR A 131 29.47 -22.00 -0.40
N LYS A 132 28.69 -21.17 0.31
CA LYS A 132 27.57 -20.42 -0.26
C LYS A 132 28.10 -19.18 -0.97
N ARG A 133 27.43 -18.76 -2.05
CA ARG A 133 27.72 -17.46 -2.68
C ARG A 133 27.50 -16.34 -1.67
N THR A 134 28.25 -15.26 -1.80
CA THR A 134 28.07 -14.05 -1.03
C THR A 134 27.97 -12.83 -1.93
N HIS A 135 27.15 -11.87 -1.50
CA HIS A 135 26.89 -10.60 -2.16
C HIS A 135 27.22 -9.47 -1.20
N ARG A 136 27.74 -8.37 -1.75
CA ARG A 136 27.90 -7.12 -1.02
C ARG A 136 26.55 -6.43 -0.87
N ASN A 137 26.22 -6.03 0.34
CA ASN A 137 25.06 -5.18 0.60
C ASN A 137 25.33 -3.73 0.17
N GLN A 138 24.28 -3.07 -0.29
CA GLN A 138 24.31 -1.66 -0.68
C GLN A 138 23.63 -0.78 0.35
N ASP A 139 24.06 0.47 0.46
CA ASP A 139 23.27 1.49 1.15
C ASP A 139 22.18 2.01 0.21
N LEU A 140 20.93 1.65 0.50
CA LEU A 140 19.75 2.09 -0.27
C LEU A 140 19.05 3.30 0.36
N GLY A 141 19.72 3.94 1.33
CA GLY A 141 19.25 5.15 2.01
C GLY A 141 18.78 4.91 3.44
N PRO A 142 18.01 5.85 4.00
CA PRO A 142 17.67 5.84 5.43
C PRO A 142 16.54 4.86 5.79
N PHE A 143 15.72 4.44 4.82
CA PHE A 143 14.49 3.71 5.10
C PHE A 143 14.53 2.21 4.79
N VAL A 144 15.28 1.81 3.75
CA VAL A 144 15.34 0.43 3.29
C VAL A 144 16.72 -0.13 3.57
N LYS A 145 16.81 -1.18 4.39
CA LYS A 145 18.02 -1.96 4.61
C LYS A 145 18.11 -3.03 3.52
N HIS A 146 19.33 -3.31 3.06
CA HIS A 146 19.61 -4.28 2.02
C HIS A 146 20.44 -5.45 2.57
N GLU A 147 19.95 -6.68 2.41
CA GLU A 147 20.68 -7.91 2.70
C GLU A 147 20.54 -8.89 1.53
N MET A 148 21.42 -8.73 0.55
CA MET A 148 21.29 -9.37 -0.76
C MET A 148 21.51 -10.88 -0.72
N ASN A 149 22.22 -11.38 0.29
CA ASN A 149 22.45 -12.81 0.49
C ASN A 149 21.15 -13.59 0.71
N ARG A 150 20.10 -12.93 1.23
CA ARG A 150 18.78 -13.52 1.47
C ARG A 150 17.91 -13.63 0.20
N CYS A 151 18.41 -13.23 -0.97
CA CYS A 151 17.62 -13.20 -2.19
C CYS A 151 17.46 -14.57 -2.85
N ILE A 152 16.23 -14.89 -3.22
CA ILE A 152 15.84 -16.10 -3.97
C ILE A 152 15.57 -15.82 -5.46
N ALA A 153 16.01 -14.67 -5.97
CA ALA A 153 15.87 -14.24 -7.36
C ALA A 153 14.43 -14.35 -7.91
N CYS A 154 13.43 -13.91 -7.14
CA CYS A 154 12.02 -13.97 -7.56
C CYS A 154 11.59 -12.84 -8.52
N TYR A 155 12.47 -11.85 -8.75
CA TYR A 155 12.23 -10.66 -9.60
C TYR A 155 11.06 -9.74 -9.18
N ARG A 156 10.40 -9.97 -8.02
CA ARG A 156 9.30 -9.11 -7.57
C ARG A 156 9.74 -7.65 -7.36
N CYS A 157 10.92 -7.44 -6.77
CA CYS A 157 11.44 -6.11 -6.45
C CYS A 157 11.56 -5.22 -7.69
N VAL A 158 12.28 -5.69 -8.73
CA VAL A 158 12.50 -4.91 -9.96
C VAL A 158 11.24 -4.70 -10.77
N ARG A 159 10.35 -5.69 -10.82
CA ARG A 159 9.05 -5.55 -11.51
C ARG A 159 8.16 -4.54 -10.82
N PHE A 160 8.11 -4.57 -9.49
CA PHE A 160 7.43 -3.51 -8.76
C PHE A 160 8.09 -2.16 -9.02
N TYR A 161 9.40 -2.06 -8.79
CA TYR A 161 10.08 -0.78 -8.78
C TYR A 161 10.03 -0.09 -10.14
N ARG A 162 10.30 -0.84 -11.21
CA ARG A 162 10.35 -0.32 -12.58
C ARG A 162 8.97 -0.24 -13.22
N ASP A 163 8.23 -1.34 -13.22
CA ASP A 163 7.00 -1.43 -14.03
C ASP A 163 5.79 -0.83 -13.30
N TYR A 164 5.74 -0.93 -11.97
CA TYR A 164 4.61 -0.45 -11.17
C TYR A 164 4.84 0.94 -10.56
N ALA A 165 5.99 1.16 -9.92
CA ALA A 165 6.31 2.40 -9.23
C ALA A 165 6.96 3.45 -10.15
N GLY A 166 7.49 3.04 -11.31
CA GLY A 166 8.13 3.94 -12.28
C GLY A 166 9.50 4.46 -11.85
N GLY A 167 10.20 3.75 -10.97
CA GLY A 167 11.60 4.04 -10.62
C GLY A 167 12.58 3.38 -11.61
N ASP A 168 13.74 3.98 -11.79
CA ASP A 168 14.73 3.57 -12.80
C ASP A 168 16.10 3.21 -12.20
N ASP A 169 16.32 3.48 -10.91
CA ASP A 169 17.60 3.29 -10.23
C ASP A 169 17.75 1.94 -9.49
N LEU A 170 16.77 1.04 -9.58
CA LEU A 170 16.87 -0.37 -9.12
C LEU A 170 16.75 -1.34 -10.32
N ALA A 171 17.69 -2.27 -10.46
CA ALA A 171 17.74 -3.23 -11.57
C ALA A 171 18.26 -4.61 -11.15
N ALA A 172 18.15 -5.57 -12.06
CA ALA A 172 18.80 -6.87 -11.97
C ALA A 172 20.12 -6.82 -12.76
N PHE A 173 21.21 -7.27 -12.14
CA PHE A 173 22.55 -7.31 -12.70
C PHE A 173 23.10 -8.73 -12.68
N ALA A 174 24.17 -8.95 -13.46
CA ALA A 174 24.84 -10.24 -13.62
C ALA A 174 23.89 -11.35 -14.13
N SER A 175 24.30 -12.61 -14.01
CA SER A 175 23.52 -13.77 -14.49
C SER A 175 23.76 -15.01 -13.61
N HIS A 176 22.97 -16.05 -13.84
CA HIS A 176 23.08 -17.35 -13.15
C HIS A 176 23.05 -17.23 -11.61
N ASP A 177 23.97 -17.90 -10.92
CA ASP A 177 24.12 -17.87 -9.47
C ASP A 177 24.61 -16.52 -8.95
N SER A 178 25.23 -15.70 -9.81
CA SER A 178 25.76 -14.38 -9.48
C SER A 178 24.74 -13.24 -9.62
N VAL A 179 23.48 -13.54 -9.95
CA VAL A 179 22.42 -12.52 -10.11
C VAL A 179 22.31 -11.63 -8.86
N TYR A 180 22.28 -10.33 -9.12
CA TYR A 180 22.25 -9.28 -8.10
C TYR A 180 21.07 -8.33 -8.34
N PHE A 181 20.39 -7.88 -7.28
CA PHE A 181 19.28 -6.93 -7.37
C PHE A 181 19.60 -5.71 -6.52
N GLY A 182 19.71 -4.54 -7.13
CA GLY A 182 20.12 -3.32 -6.40
C GLY A 182 20.26 -2.15 -7.35
N ARG A 183 21.09 -1.18 -6.96
CA ARG A 183 21.44 -0.01 -7.77
C ARG A 183 22.76 -0.24 -8.49
N ALA A 184 23.06 0.57 -9.50
CA ALA A 184 24.39 0.55 -10.13
C ALA A 184 25.48 0.97 -9.12
N GLU A 185 25.17 1.93 -8.25
CA GLU A 185 26.05 2.45 -7.20
C GLU A 185 25.27 2.68 -5.90
N ASP A 186 25.98 2.65 -4.76
CA ASP A 186 25.40 2.95 -3.44
C ASP A 186 24.69 4.31 -3.45
N GLY A 187 23.59 4.40 -2.70
CA GLY A 187 22.86 5.65 -2.50
C GLY A 187 21.36 5.45 -2.33
N ALA A 188 20.69 6.50 -1.88
CA ALA A 188 19.26 6.47 -1.61
C ALA A 188 18.45 6.18 -2.88
N LEU A 189 17.47 5.28 -2.75
CA LEU A 189 16.45 5.05 -3.78
C LEU A 189 15.64 6.33 -4.02
N GLN A 190 15.46 6.70 -5.28
CA GLN A 190 14.88 8.00 -5.64
C GLN A 190 13.34 8.00 -5.70
N ASN A 191 12.72 6.83 -5.89
CA ASN A 191 11.27 6.72 -6.01
C ASN A 191 10.54 6.86 -4.66
N ALA A 192 9.47 7.67 -4.62
CA ALA A 192 8.67 7.91 -3.42
C ALA A 192 7.79 6.74 -2.94
N PHE A 193 7.83 5.60 -3.63
CA PHE A 193 7.19 4.34 -3.27
C PHE A 193 8.22 3.22 -3.03
N SER A 194 9.50 3.55 -2.88
CA SER A 194 10.60 2.60 -2.69
C SER A 194 10.42 1.68 -1.48
N GLY A 195 9.78 2.17 -0.42
CA GLY A 195 9.55 1.44 0.82
C GLY A 195 8.63 0.23 0.68
N ASN A 196 7.87 0.11 -0.41
CA ASN A 196 7.08 -1.11 -0.67
C ASN A 196 7.95 -2.32 -1.01
N LEU A 197 9.23 -2.13 -1.35
CA LEU A 197 10.17 -3.24 -1.51
C LEU A 197 10.21 -4.15 -0.28
N VAL A 198 10.02 -3.57 0.92
CA VAL A 198 9.97 -4.30 2.19
C VAL A 198 8.79 -5.29 2.26
N GLU A 199 7.60 -4.91 1.77
CA GLU A 199 6.42 -5.80 1.79
C GLU A 199 6.34 -6.72 0.55
N ILE A 200 6.94 -6.30 -0.57
CA ILE A 200 6.87 -7.03 -1.84
C ILE A 200 7.85 -8.19 -1.86
N CYS A 201 9.00 -8.03 -1.20
CA CYS A 201 9.98 -9.08 -1.08
C CYS A 201 9.41 -10.26 -0.29
N PRO A 202 9.43 -11.50 -0.83
CA PRO A 202 8.99 -12.67 -0.09
C PRO A 202 9.99 -13.14 0.98
N THR A 203 11.15 -12.47 1.08
CA THR A 203 12.24 -12.76 2.02
C THR A 203 12.78 -11.45 2.61
N GLY A 204 13.65 -11.53 3.61
CA GLY A 204 14.24 -10.34 4.26
C GLY A 204 15.42 -9.71 3.52
N VAL A 205 15.36 -9.60 2.18
CA VAL A 205 16.38 -8.85 1.39
C VAL A 205 16.23 -7.35 1.57
N PHE A 206 14.99 -6.86 1.55
CA PHE A 206 14.66 -5.47 1.79
C PHE A 206 13.89 -5.42 3.10
N THR A 207 14.44 -4.75 4.11
CA THR A 207 13.79 -4.63 5.43
C THR A 207 13.63 -3.17 5.83
N ASP A 208 12.62 -2.88 6.67
CA ASP A 208 12.37 -1.54 7.19
C ASP A 208 13.48 -1.16 8.19
N LYS A 209 14.37 -0.24 7.79
CA LYS A 209 15.55 0.17 8.57
C LYS A 209 15.15 0.87 9.88
N PRO A 210 14.20 1.83 9.91
CA PRO A 210 13.63 2.36 11.15
C PRO A 210 13.08 1.29 12.10
N PHE A 211 12.33 0.31 11.58
CA PHE A 211 11.79 -0.78 12.38
C PHE A 211 12.91 -1.67 12.95
N SER A 212 13.92 -1.98 12.12
CA SER A 212 15.05 -2.85 12.46
C SER A 212 16.00 -2.26 13.51
N ALA A 213 15.92 -0.95 13.78
CA ALA A 213 16.77 -0.28 14.77
C ALA A 213 16.53 -0.77 16.21
N VAL A 214 15.35 -1.33 16.49
CA VAL A 214 15.04 -1.98 17.76
C VAL A 214 14.58 -3.39 17.49
N TYR A 215 15.26 -4.37 18.07
CA TYR A 215 14.92 -5.77 17.90
C TYR A 215 13.46 -6.02 18.32
N THR A 216 12.63 -6.45 17.39
CA THR A 216 11.20 -6.71 17.58
C THR A 216 10.75 -7.73 16.54
N ARG A 217 9.88 -8.67 16.93
CA ARG A 217 9.35 -9.70 16.02
C ARG A 217 7.89 -9.45 15.69
N LYS A 218 7.42 -10.04 14.59
CA LYS A 218 6.01 -9.93 14.16
C LYS A 218 5.04 -10.30 15.28
N TRP A 219 5.30 -11.41 15.97
CA TRP A 219 4.44 -11.92 17.05
C TRP A 219 4.46 -11.04 18.31
N ASP A 220 5.44 -10.13 18.47
CA ASP A 220 5.47 -9.18 19.57
C ASP A 220 4.59 -7.94 19.32
N LEU A 221 4.17 -7.73 18.07
CA LEU A 221 3.45 -6.53 17.65
C LEU A 221 1.94 -6.67 17.85
N ARG A 222 1.31 -5.59 18.29
CA ARG A 222 -0.14 -5.40 18.25
C ARG A 222 -0.48 -4.44 17.12
N GLY A 223 -1.20 -4.95 16.11
CA GLY A 223 -1.62 -4.19 14.95
C GLY A 223 -3.05 -3.66 15.08
N ALA A 224 -3.27 -2.38 14.79
CA ALA A 224 -4.59 -1.77 14.71
C ALA A 224 -4.87 -1.23 13.29
N PRO A 225 -6.02 -1.57 12.66
CA PRO A 225 -6.42 -0.97 11.40
C PRO A 225 -6.63 0.54 11.55
N SER A 226 -6.08 1.33 10.63
CA SER A 226 -6.16 2.79 10.65
C SER A 226 -6.17 3.38 9.23
N VAL A 227 -6.10 4.71 9.16
CA VAL A 227 -6.06 5.51 7.93
C VAL A 227 -4.88 6.47 7.99
N CYS A 228 -4.12 6.53 6.90
CA CYS A 228 -2.96 7.42 6.76
C CYS A 228 -3.39 8.90 6.74
N VAL A 229 -2.73 9.72 7.56
CA VAL A 229 -3.05 11.17 7.73
C VAL A 229 -2.10 12.11 6.97
N HIS A 230 -1.18 11.56 6.17
CA HIS A 230 -0.10 12.35 5.56
C HIS A 230 -0.46 13.07 4.26
N CYS A 231 -1.52 12.65 3.58
CA CYS A 231 -2.02 13.27 2.35
C CYS A 231 -3.53 13.01 2.19
N ALA A 232 -4.14 13.68 1.23
CA ALA A 232 -5.58 13.60 0.98
C ALA A 232 -6.06 12.25 0.36
N VAL A 233 -5.15 11.31 0.07
CA VAL A 233 -5.51 9.98 -0.45
C VAL A 233 -6.20 9.13 0.63
N GLY A 234 -5.77 9.27 1.90
CA GLY A 234 -6.34 8.50 3.00
C GLY A 234 -6.12 6.99 2.88
N CYS A 235 -4.90 6.55 2.58
CA CYS A 235 -4.57 5.13 2.41
C CYS A 235 -4.94 4.32 3.66
N ASN A 236 -5.47 3.10 3.45
CA ASN A 236 -5.72 2.16 4.53
C ASN A 236 -4.40 1.55 5.00
N ILE A 237 -4.16 1.60 6.31
CA ILE A 237 -2.92 1.11 6.94
C ILE A 237 -3.23 0.22 8.15
N ILE A 238 -2.25 -0.55 8.59
CA ILE A 238 -2.20 -1.14 9.92
C ILE A 238 -1.03 -0.51 10.66
N VAL A 239 -1.30 0.07 11.82
CA VAL A 239 -0.29 0.63 12.71
C VAL A 239 0.09 -0.46 13.70
N ASN A 240 1.35 -0.88 13.69
CA ASN A 240 1.87 -1.87 14.61
C ASN A 240 2.61 -1.19 15.75
N ALA A 241 2.23 -1.51 16.97
CA ALA A 241 2.85 -1.02 18.19
C ALA A 241 3.35 -2.19 19.04
N ARG A 242 4.38 -1.92 19.83
CA ARG A 242 4.83 -2.81 20.90
C ARG A 242 5.02 -1.95 22.13
N GLU A 243 4.47 -2.41 23.26
CA GLU A 243 4.34 -1.60 24.49
C GLU A 243 3.58 -0.31 24.19
N GLU A 244 4.17 0.85 24.47
CA GLU A 244 3.57 2.19 24.27
C GLU A 244 4.16 2.94 23.07
N SER A 245 4.93 2.26 22.22
CA SER A 245 5.62 2.86 21.09
C SER A 245 5.14 2.28 19.76
N VAL A 246 4.86 3.16 18.79
CA VAL A 246 4.56 2.75 17.41
C VAL A 246 5.86 2.27 16.77
N ARG A 247 5.87 1.05 16.22
CA ARG A 247 7.08 0.44 15.66
C ARG A 247 7.15 0.50 14.14
N ARG A 248 6.03 0.25 13.46
CA ARG A 248 5.97 0.30 11.99
C ARG A 248 4.55 0.50 11.50
N VAL A 249 4.43 0.91 10.25
CA VAL A 249 3.16 1.00 9.52
C VAL A 249 3.24 0.11 8.29
N VAL A 250 2.26 -0.77 8.13
CA VAL A 250 2.15 -1.66 6.95
C VAL A 250 0.87 -1.37 6.18
N ASN A 251 0.86 -1.76 4.91
CA ASN A 251 -0.30 -1.60 4.05
C ASN A 251 -1.49 -2.43 4.54
N ARG A 252 -2.69 -1.86 4.43
CA ARG A 252 -3.94 -2.63 4.56
C ARG A 252 -4.68 -2.59 3.24
N TYR A 253 -4.98 -3.76 2.70
CA TYR A 253 -5.58 -3.87 1.38
C TYR A 253 -6.90 -3.10 1.28
N ASN A 254 -7.00 -2.23 0.28
CA ASN A 254 -8.24 -1.58 -0.12
C ASN A 254 -8.25 -1.36 -1.62
N ALA A 255 -9.06 -2.13 -2.34
CA ALA A 255 -9.18 -2.07 -3.79
C ALA A 255 -9.51 -0.66 -4.32
N ALA A 256 -10.19 0.16 -3.52
CA ALA A 256 -10.68 1.48 -3.93
C ALA A 256 -9.67 2.61 -3.76
N VAL A 257 -8.67 2.43 -2.90
CA VAL A 257 -7.75 3.51 -2.48
C VAL A 257 -6.32 3.16 -2.83
N ASN A 258 -5.69 2.28 -2.05
CA ASN A 258 -4.25 2.04 -2.08
C ASN A 258 -3.86 0.62 -2.51
N ARG A 259 -4.82 -0.30 -2.67
CA ARG A 259 -4.60 -1.72 -3.00
C ARG A 259 -3.49 -2.29 -2.12
N TYR A 260 -2.34 -2.66 -2.68
CA TYR A 260 -1.23 -3.27 -1.97
C TYR A 260 -0.11 -2.29 -1.57
N MET A 261 -0.20 -1.00 -1.90
CA MET A 261 0.96 -0.09 -1.87
C MET A 261 0.75 1.15 -0.99
N LEU A 262 1.83 1.62 -0.37
CA LEU A 262 1.88 2.89 0.37
C LEU A 262 3.01 3.78 -0.16
N CYS A 263 2.81 5.10 -0.19
CA CYS A 263 3.94 6.01 -0.37
C CYS A 263 4.88 5.97 0.86
N ASP A 264 6.14 6.32 0.67
CA ASP A 264 7.17 6.26 1.71
C ASP A 264 6.85 7.16 2.89
N ARG A 265 6.21 8.31 2.64
CA ARG A 265 5.69 9.18 3.70
C ARG A 265 4.64 8.48 4.56
N GLY A 266 3.77 7.67 3.96
CA GLY A 266 2.74 6.92 4.67
C GLY A 266 3.29 5.77 5.51
N ARG A 267 4.39 5.17 5.05
CA ARG A 267 5.07 4.03 5.67
C ARG A 267 5.99 4.46 6.81
N PHE A 268 6.93 5.34 6.51
CA PHE A 268 8.00 5.74 7.45
C PHE A 268 7.68 7.01 8.24
N GLY A 269 6.64 7.76 7.87
CA GLY A 269 6.29 9.04 8.48
C GLY A 269 5.66 8.97 9.88
N HIS A 270 5.71 7.83 10.58
CA HIS A 270 5.07 7.63 11.87
C HIS A 270 5.89 8.11 13.08
N GLY A 271 7.17 8.48 12.89
CA GLY A 271 8.09 8.85 13.98
C GLY A 271 7.63 10.00 14.87
N PHE A 272 6.79 10.92 14.37
CA PHE A 272 6.23 12.03 15.17
C PHE A 272 5.37 11.56 16.35
N VAL A 273 4.85 10.33 16.32
CA VAL A 273 4.05 9.76 17.41
C VAL A 273 4.92 9.48 18.63
N ASN A 274 6.18 9.09 18.42
CA ASN A 274 7.12 8.73 19.47
C ASN A 274 8.12 9.84 19.79
N ALA A 275 8.08 10.96 19.07
CA ALA A 275 9.05 12.05 19.24
C ALA A 275 8.99 12.65 20.66
N ASP A 276 10.15 12.98 21.23
CA ASP A 276 10.25 13.61 22.55
C ASP A 276 9.63 15.01 22.56
N SER A 277 9.62 15.69 21.41
CA SER A 277 8.95 16.97 21.21
C SER A 277 7.41 16.89 21.20
N ARG A 278 6.83 15.69 21.33
CA ARG A 278 5.37 15.52 21.37
C ARG A 278 4.81 16.10 22.66
N ILE A 279 3.87 17.04 22.51
CA ILE A 279 3.21 17.68 23.66
C ILE A 279 2.31 16.65 24.36
N ARG A 280 2.68 16.26 25.59
CA ARG A 280 1.94 15.28 26.42
C ARG A 280 1.03 15.92 27.47
N MET A 281 1.30 17.18 27.82
CA MET A 281 0.53 17.96 28.79
C MET A 281 0.33 19.39 28.28
N PRO A 282 -0.74 20.10 28.68
CA PRO A 282 -0.92 21.50 28.34
C PRO A 282 0.23 22.35 28.83
N LEU A 283 0.69 23.27 27.99
CA LEU A 283 1.76 24.22 28.30
C LEU A 283 1.20 25.65 28.25
N ARG A 284 1.68 26.50 29.16
CA ARG A 284 1.40 27.95 29.19
C ARG A 284 2.73 28.70 29.17
N SER A 285 2.78 29.83 28.46
CA SER A 285 3.93 30.74 28.55
C SER A 285 3.92 31.45 29.89
N ILE A 286 4.95 31.26 30.71
CA ILE A 286 5.22 31.99 31.96
C ILE A 286 6.61 32.61 31.80
N ASP A 287 6.72 33.93 31.91
CA ASP A 287 7.98 34.67 31.72
C ASP A 287 8.69 34.33 30.40
N GLY A 288 7.92 34.21 29.32
CA GLY A 288 8.42 33.87 27.97
C GLY A 288 8.75 32.39 27.74
N HIS A 289 8.61 31.53 28.75
CA HIS A 289 8.98 30.11 28.66
C HIS A 289 7.74 29.20 28.76
N PRO A 290 7.64 28.12 27.96
CA PRO A 290 6.55 27.16 28.07
C PRO A 290 6.70 26.32 29.34
N ALA A 291 5.77 26.48 30.28
CA ALA A 291 5.70 25.71 31.51
C ALA A 291 4.45 24.81 31.50
N PRO A 292 4.53 23.57 32.02
CA PRO A 292 3.38 22.69 32.12
C PRO A 292 2.36 23.21 33.13
N VAL A 293 1.08 23.06 32.80
CA VAL A 293 -0.03 23.48 33.66
C VAL A 293 -1.13 22.41 33.71
N PRO A 294 -1.90 22.32 34.81
CA PRO A 294 -3.07 21.45 34.87
C PRO A 294 -4.06 21.76 33.75
N THR A 295 -4.70 20.72 33.19
CA THR A 295 -5.67 20.87 32.10
C THR A 295 -6.82 21.83 32.45
N ARG A 296 -7.29 21.81 33.69
CA ARG A 296 -8.34 22.72 34.16
C ARG A 296 -7.91 24.18 34.03
N ASP A 297 -6.69 24.50 34.44
CA ASP A 297 -6.16 25.87 34.41
C ASP A 297 -5.95 26.35 32.98
N ALA A 298 -5.45 25.46 32.10
CA ALA A 298 -5.32 25.75 30.67
C ALA A 298 -6.68 26.07 30.02
N VAL A 299 -7.72 25.29 30.33
CA VAL A 299 -9.07 25.51 29.79
C VAL A 299 -9.71 26.79 30.35
N MET A 300 -9.57 27.05 31.66
CA MET A 300 -10.10 28.28 32.28
C MET A 300 -9.40 29.52 31.73
N GLN A 301 -8.09 29.46 31.55
CA GLN A 301 -7.34 30.56 30.94
C GLN A 301 -7.79 30.81 29.50
N PHE A 302 -7.98 29.75 28.70
CA PHE A 302 -8.51 29.88 27.35
C PHE A 302 -9.91 30.50 27.34
N ALA A 303 -10.80 30.09 28.26
CA ALA A 303 -12.15 30.64 28.35
C ALA A 303 -12.14 32.15 28.67
N ARG A 304 -11.26 32.61 29.57
CA ARG A 304 -11.07 34.04 29.85
C ARG A 304 -10.60 34.80 28.60
N MET A 305 -9.57 34.28 27.92
CA MET A 305 -9.05 34.90 26.68
C MET A 305 -10.11 34.96 25.57
N ALA A 306 -10.95 33.94 25.46
CA ALA A 306 -12.01 33.88 24.46
C ALA A 306 -13.20 34.81 24.78
N ALA A 307 -13.41 35.16 26.04
CA ALA A 307 -14.43 36.14 26.45
C ALA A 307 -14.01 37.58 26.14
N ASP A 308 -12.71 37.88 26.25
CA ASP A 308 -12.19 39.25 26.18
C ASP A 308 -11.82 39.73 24.76
N GLY A 309 -11.76 38.85 23.76
CA GLY A 309 -11.24 39.22 22.44
C GLY A 309 -11.66 38.33 21.27
N PRO A 310 -11.34 38.75 20.03
CA PRO A 310 -11.70 37.99 18.84
C PRO A 310 -10.95 36.65 18.78
N VAL A 311 -11.68 35.57 18.49
CA VAL A 311 -11.13 34.22 18.38
C VAL A 311 -10.96 33.83 16.92
N VAL A 312 -9.74 33.47 16.53
CA VAL A 312 -9.43 32.93 15.21
C VAL A 312 -9.08 31.45 15.34
N GLY A 313 -9.75 30.60 14.56
CA GLY A 313 -9.50 29.17 14.51
C GLY A 313 -8.69 28.79 13.28
N ILE A 314 -7.51 28.17 13.48
CA ILE A 314 -6.69 27.63 12.39
C ILE A 314 -6.61 26.11 12.53
N ALA A 315 -7.13 25.37 11.55
CA ALA A 315 -7.07 23.90 11.56
C ALA A 315 -5.96 23.37 10.65
N SER A 316 -5.09 22.51 11.17
CA SER A 316 -4.09 21.83 10.33
C SER A 316 -4.75 20.78 9.42
N PRO A 317 -4.24 20.57 8.18
CA PRO A 317 -4.75 19.55 7.26
C PRO A 317 -4.71 18.11 7.79
N ALA A 318 -3.90 17.84 8.81
CA ALA A 318 -3.79 16.52 9.44
C ALA A 318 -4.84 16.28 10.55
N HIS A 319 -5.66 17.29 10.89
CA HIS A 319 -6.67 17.15 11.94
C HIS A 319 -7.87 16.34 11.46
N PRO A 320 -8.38 15.40 12.30
CA PRO A 320 -9.64 14.72 12.01
C PRO A 320 -10.81 15.72 11.96
N TRP A 321 -11.84 15.38 11.21
CA TRP A 321 -13.01 16.24 11.02
C TRP A 321 -13.73 16.59 12.32
N LYS A 322 -13.83 15.66 13.29
CA LYS A 322 -14.52 15.88 14.56
C LYS A 322 -13.96 17.10 15.35
N PRO A 323 -12.65 17.16 15.70
CA PRO A 323 -12.07 18.35 16.31
C PRO A 323 -12.25 19.65 15.50
N VAL A 324 -12.11 19.57 14.18
CA VAL A 324 -12.29 20.72 13.27
C VAL A 324 -13.72 21.27 13.37
N SER A 325 -14.71 20.38 13.35
CA SER A 325 -16.13 20.75 13.49
C SER A 325 -16.46 21.33 14.88
N ALA A 326 -15.77 20.89 15.93
CA ALA A 326 -15.93 21.43 17.28
C ALA A 326 -15.30 22.83 17.46
N CYS A 327 -14.27 23.17 16.68
CA CYS A 327 -13.62 24.49 16.74
C CYS A 327 -14.37 25.58 15.96
N ALA A 328 -15.18 25.19 14.97
CA ALA A 328 -15.86 26.15 14.10
C ALA A 328 -16.88 27.05 14.84
N PRO A 329 -17.71 26.55 15.79
CA PRO A 329 -18.59 27.40 16.60
C PRO A 329 -17.83 28.40 17.48
N LEU A 330 -16.64 28.04 17.97
CA LEU A 330 -15.85 28.86 18.90
C LEU A 330 -15.20 30.10 18.24
N SER A 331 -15.02 30.08 16.92
CA SER A 331 -14.36 31.16 16.16
C SER A 331 -15.34 32.02 15.35
N GLY A 332 -16.64 31.75 15.44
CA GLY A 332 -17.66 32.41 14.63
C GLY A 332 -17.57 32.07 13.13
N ARG A 333 -18.64 32.38 12.37
CA ARG A 333 -18.75 32.00 10.94
C ARG A 333 -17.66 32.56 10.02
N HIS A 334 -16.96 33.62 10.45
CA HIS A 334 -15.94 34.34 9.68
C HIS A 334 -14.50 34.17 10.22
N GLY A 335 -14.31 33.64 11.43
CA GLY A 335 -12.98 33.51 12.07
C GLY A 335 -12.29 32.16 11.88
N PHE A 336 -12.91 31.22 11.15
CA PHE A 336 -12.33 29.89 10.93
C PHE A 336 -11.62 29.78 9.57
N GLN A 337 -10.31 29.47 9.59
CA GLN A 337 -9.53 29.21 8.39
C GLN A 337 -8.94 27.79 8.38
N PRO A 338 -9.17 27.00 7.30
CA PRO A 338 -8.41 25.79 7.09
C PRO A 338 -6.95 26.19 6.79
N GLY A 339 -6.03 25.76 7.63
CA GLY A 339 -4.61 26.11 7.56
C GLY A 339 -4.02 25.77 6.20
N ARG A 340 -3.64 26.80 5.44
CA ARG A 340 -2.90 26.66 4.19
C ARG A 340 -1.39 26.69 4.48
N ARG A 341 -0.60 25.81 3.85
CA ARG A 341 0.86 25.97 3.83
C ARG A 341 1.22 27.30 3.15
N ARG A 342 2.30 27.93 3.63
CA ARG A 342 2.80 29.31 3.34
C ARG A 342 2.82 29.78 1.86
N LEU A 343 2.57 28.91 0.88
CA LEU A 343 2.76 29.15 -0.57
C LEU A 343 1.53 29.69 -1.32
N ASN A 344 0.37 29.87 -0.70
CA ASN A 344 -0.84 30.36 -1.39
C ASN A 344 -1.59 31.42 -0.57
N ARG A 345 -1.06 32.65 -0.54
CA ARG A 345 -1.72 33.84 0.02
C ARG A 345 -2.72 34.54 -0.94
N HIS A 346 -2.82 34.13 -2.21
CA HIS A 346 -3.56 34.89 -3.24
C HIS A 346 -4.95 34.37 -3.64
N ALA A 347 -5.58 33.47 -2.90
CA ALA A 347 -6.91 32.96 -3.25
C ALA A 347 -7.98 33.33 -2.22
N GLY A 348 -8.40 34.59 -2.23
CA GLY A 348 -9.65 35.03 -1.62
C GLY A 348 -10.86 34.44 -2.36
N ASN A 349 -11.91 34.10 -1.63
CA ASN A 349 -13.22 33.65 -2.11
C ASN A 349 -13.24 32.50 -3.16
N TRP A 350 -13.34 31.27 -2.68
CA TRP A 350 -13.84 30.15 -3.49
C TRP A 350 -15.18 29.65 -2.94
N PRO A 351 -16.22 29.46 -3.79
CA PRO A 351 -17.56 29.06 -3.36
C PRO A 351 -17.55 27.59 -2.94
N ALA A 352 -17.18 27.33 -1.68
CA ALA A 352 -17.08 25.99 -1.13
C ALA A 352 -18.41 25.45 -0.57
N ARG A 353 -19.47 26.27 -0.56
CA ARG A 353 -20.72 25.98 0.17
C ARG A 353 -21.85 25.41 -0.68
N CYS A 354 -21.81 25.51 -2.01
CA CYS A 354 -23.00 25.21 -2.84
C CYS A 354 -22.96 23.89 -3.61
N CYS A 355 -21.81 23.21 -3.73
CA CYS A 355 -21.75 21.92 -4.42
C CYS A 355 -20.63 21.03 -3.88
N GLY A 356 -20.99 19.86 -3.33
CA GLY A 356 -20.03 18.84 -2.88
C GLY A 356 -19.12 18.31 -3.99
N SER A 357 -19.43 18.60 -5.26
CA SER A 357 -18.63 18.24 -6.44
C SER A 357 -17.38 19.10 -6.66
N ILE A 358 -17.30 20.31 -6.09
CA ILE A 358 -16.26 21.31 -6.46
C ILE A 358 -14.88 21.01 -5.81
N ARG A 359 -14.85 20.34 -4.65
CA ARG A 359 -13.60 20.01 -3.92
C ARG A 359 -13.23 18.53 -3.92
N VAL A 360 -14.08 17.67 -4.46
CA VAL A 360 -13.85 16.23 -4.50
C VAL A 360 -13.17 15.88 -5.82
N SER A 361 -12.05 15.15 -5.73
CA SER A 361 -11.44 14.54 -6.92
C SER A 361 -12.45 13.57 -7.55
N PHE A 362 -13.07 13.93 -8.67
CA PHE A 362 -13.80 12.98 -9.53
C PHE A 362 -12.82 12.38 -10.55
N PRO A 363 -12.78 11.05 -10.74
CA PRO A 363 -13.60 9.98 -10.19
C PRO A 363 -12.84 9.17 -9.10
N ALA A 364 -13.52 8.26 -8.38
CA ALA A 364 -12.90 7.34 -7.41
C ALA A 364 -11.56 6.79 -7.94
N CYS A 365 -10.52 6.63 -7.12
CA CYS A 365 -9.18 6.23 -7.58
C CYS A 365 -9.18 5.04 -8.57
N MET A 366 -10.14 4.10 -8.44
CA MET A 366 -10.33 3.02 -9.42
C MET A 366 -10.69 3.46 -10.84
N LYS A 367 -11.48 4.51 -11.03
CA LYS A 367 -11.99 4.97 -12.33
C LYS A 367 -10.92 5.64 -13.20
N TRP A 368 -9.70 5.83 -12.70
CA TRP A 368 -8.57 6.30 -13.52
C TRP A 368 -8.13 5.27 -14.57
N LYS A 369 -8.20 3.96 -14.26
CA LYS A 369 -7.85 2.89 -15.23
C LYS A 369 -8.78 2.87 -16.45
N ALA A 370 -10.00 3.41 -16.34
CA ALA A 370 -11.00 3.40 -17.39
C ALA A 370 -10.98 4.66 -18.30
N ARG A 371 -10.03 5.59 -18.09
CA ARG A 371 -9.98 6.85 -18.84
C ARG A 371 -8.97 6.78 -19.97
N MET A 372 -9.43 7.12 -21.18
CA MET A 372 -8.60 7.22 -22.39
C MET A 372 -7.72 8.47 -22.43
N ALA A 373 -8.07 9.53 -21.69
CA ALA A 373 -7.29 10.76 -21.59
C ALA A 373 -7.40 11.38 -20.19
N CYS A 374 -6.28 11.90 -19.67
CA CYS A 374 -6.22 12.62 -18.41
C CYS A 374 -5.55 13.99 -18.63
N TRP A 375 -6.19 15.05 -18.14
CA TRP A 375 -5.66 16.41 -18.19
C TRP A 375 -5.30 16.85 -16.77
N PHE A 376 -4.03 17.20 -16.56
CA PHE A 376 -3.54 17.70 -15.28
C PHE A 376 -3.31 19.21 -15.37
N TRP A 377 -4.18 19.99 -14.71
CA TRP A 377 -4.08 21.45 -14.71
C TRP A 377 -3.51 21.93 -13.38
N GLY A 378 -2.31 22.52 -13.40
CA GLY A 378 -1.65 23.10 -12.22
C GLY A 378 -1.30 22.11 -11.09
N LYS A 379 -1.43 20.79 -11.32
CA LYS A 379 -0.99 19.74 -10.38
C LYS A 379 0.20 19.02 -10.97
N MET A 380 1.35 19.08 -10.31
CA MET A 380 2.44 18.14 -10.54
C MET A 380 2.03 16.78 -9.98
N SER A 381 1.36 15.98 -10.80
CA SER A 381 1.45 14.53 -10.69
C SER A 381 2.74 14.12 -11.41
N ALA A 382 3.87 14.16 -10.70
CA ALA A 382 5.05 13.44 -11.14
C ALA A 382 4.64 11.96 -11.20
N LEU A 383 4.68 11.38 -12.40
CA LEU A 383 4.37 9.99 -12.83
C LEU A 383 3.43 10.02 -14.05
N LEU A 384 3.94 10.46 -15.20
CA LEU A 384 3.39 10.07 -16.50
C LEU A 384 4.28 8.93 -17.05
N PRO A 385 3.71 7.83 -17.56
CA PRO A 385 4.49 6.76 -18.18
C PRO A 385 5.20 7.27 -19.47
N PRO A 386 6.34 6.65 -19.86
CA PRO A 386 7.07 7.07 -21.06
C PRO A 386 6.19 6.94 -22.32
N GLY A 387 6.08 8.03 -23.09
CA GLY A 387 5.27 8.12 -24.32
C GLY A 387 4.13 9.15 -24.27
N TRP A 388 3.87 9.77 -23.12
CA TRP A 388 2.83 10.79 -22.97
C TRP A 388 3.46 12.20 -22.98
N ALA A 389 3.35 12.91 -24.11
CA ALA A 389 3.80 14.29 -24.21
C ALA A 389 2.86 15.23 -23.45
N CYS A 390 3.38 15.91 -22.43
CA CYS A 390 2.67 17.00 -21.75
C CYS A 390 2.74 18.26 -22.63
N ARG A 391 1.64 18.64 -23.30
CA ARG A 391 1.51 20.02 -23.80
C ARG A 391 1.02 20.89 -22.66
N CYS A 392 1.94 21.57 -21.99
CA CYS A 392 1.62 22.69 -21.13
C CYS A 392 1.13 23.84 -22.01
N ALA A 393 -0.19 24.08 -22.05
CA ALA A 393 -0.71 25.33 -22.59
C ALA A 393 -0.64 26.41 -21.49
N SER A 394 0.24 27.39 -21.67
CA SER A 394 0.20 28.67 -20.96
C SER A 394 -1.01 29.49 -21.46
N PRO A 395 -1.64 30.33 -20.62
CA PRO A 395 -2.76 31.14 -21.04
C PRO A 395 -2.23 32.40 -21.74
N SER A 396 -2.21 32.43 -23.07
CA SER A 396 -2.16 33.68 -23.83
C SER A 396 -3.50 33.88 -24.53
N ALA A 397 -4.15 35.00 -24.20
CA ALA A 397 -5.40 35.44 -24.81
C ALA A 397 -5.18 35.81 -26.29
N SER A 398 -5.91 35.19 -27.22
CA SER A 398 -6.54 35.82 -28.40
C SER A 398 -7.06 34.79 -29.43
N GLN A 399 -8.37 34.87 -29.67
CA GLN A 399 -9.17 34.51 -30.86
C GLN A 399 -9.27 33.05 -31.39
N PRO A 400 -10.46 32.67 -31.93
CA PRO A 400 -10.74 31.31 -32.41
C PRO A 400 -10.48 31.19 -33.92
N SER A 401 -9.76 30.15 -34.34
CA SER A 401 -9.75 29.72 -35.74
C SER A 401 -10.21 28.26 -35.84
N LEU A 402 -11.41 28.09 -36.38
CA LEU A 402 -11.99 26.85 -36.90
C LEU A 402 -11.12 26.29 -38.03
N TRP A 403 -10.57 25.08 -37.95
CA TRP A 403 -10.29 24.22 -39.12
C TRP A 403 -10.35 22.72 -38.72
N PRO A 404 -10.74 21.81 -39.63
CA PRO A 404 -11.57 20.64 -39.32
C PRO A 404 -10.80 19.32 -39.09
N MET A 405 -11.51 18.39 -38.45
CA MET A 405 -11.19 16.96 -38.37
C MET A 405 -10.76 16.37 -39.72
N ARG A 406 -9.66 15.60 -39.73
CA ARG A 406 -9.52 14.44 -40.61
C ARG A 406 -9.22 13.19 -39.79
N ARG A 407 -10.20 12.28 -39.78
CA ARG A 407 -10.06 10.88 -39.38
C ARG A 407 -9.17 10.16 -40.39
N LYS A 408 -8.29 9.28 -39.91
CA LYS A 408 -7.97 8.01 -40.57
C LYS A 408 -8.12 6.90 -39.54
N CYS A 409 -9.30 6.30 -39.53
CA CYS A 409 -9.52 4.97 -38.98
C CYS A 409 -9.17 3.94 -40.07
N ARG A 410 -8.34 2.95 -39.75
CA ARG A 410 -8.48 1.55 -40.20
C ARG A 410 -8.74 0.77 -38.91
N ALA A 411 -9.96 0.31 -38.63
CA ALA A 411 -10.55 -0.97 -39.06
C ALA A 411 -9.63 -2.16 -38.70
N GLY A 412 -9.98 -3.08 -37.80
CA GLY A 412 -11.22 -3.24 -37.05
C GLY A 412 -11.08 -4.29 -35.95
N TRP A 413 -12.13 -4.43 -35.14
CA TRP A 413 -12.82 -5.67 -34.79
C TRP A 413 -14.05 -5.29 -33.95
N MET A 414 -15.21 -5.84 -34.33
CA MET A 414 -16.55 -5.50 -33.84
C MET A 414 -16.82 -6.03 -32.42
N PRO A 415 -17.69 -5.38 -31.63
CA PRO A 415 -18.22 -5.93 -30.38
C PRO A 415 -19.59 -6.63 -30.62
N PRO A 416 -19.98 -7.62 -29.80
CA PRO A 416 -21.38 -7.96 -29.67
C PRO A 416 -21.98 -7.35 -28.39
N TYR A 417 -23.10 -6.65 -28.63
CA TYR A 417 -24.35 -6.65 -27.85
C TYR A 417 -24.42 -5.98 -26.46
N ALA A 418 -25.38 -5.05 -26.41
CA ALA A 418 -26.04 -4.49 -25.23
C ALA A 418 -26.79 -5.56 -24.41
N PRO A 419 -27.27 -5.21 -23.19
CA PRO A 419 -28.70 -4.92 -23.10
C PRO A 419 -29.10 -3.70 -22.23
N SER A 420 -30.08 -2.97 -22.76
CA SER A 420 -31.36 -2.52 -22.18
C SER A 420 -31.58 -2.31 -20.67
N ALA A 421 -32.27 -1.19 -20.43
CA ALA A 421 -33.47 -1.02 -19.61
C ALA A 421 -33.36 -0.93 -18.07
N VAL A 422 -33.89 0.19 -17.61
CA VAL A 422 -34.26 0.58 -16.25
C VAL A 422 -35.42 -0.29 -15.75
N MET A 423 -35.31 -0.84 -14.54
CA MET A 423 -36.45 -1.28 -13.74
C MET A 423 -36.25 -0.90 -12.26
N ARG A 424 -37.32 -0.42 -11.63
CA ARG A 424 -37.43 0.00 -10.23
C ARG A 424 -38.04 -1.14 -9.38
N HIS A 425 -37.48 -1.32 -8.16
CA HIS A 425 -38.08 -1.83 -6.89
C HIS A 425 -38.68 -3.27 -6.86
N PRO A 426 -38.89 -3.93 -5.67
CA PRO A 426 -39.06 -3.43 -4.29
C PRO A 426 -38.30 -4.22 -3.17
N ALA A 427 -38.74 -4.02 -1.92
CA ALA A 427 -38.15 -4.31 -0.61
C ALA A 427 -38.24 -5.77 -0.07
N CYS A 428 -37.79 -5.93 1.19
CA CYS A 428 -37.78 -7.10 2.10
C CYS A 428 -36.60 -8.08 1.92
N SER A 429 -35.94 -8.63 2.95
CA SER A 429 -36.38 -8.91 4.33
C SER A 429 -35.19 -9.02 5.32
N SER A 430 -35.48 -8.64 6.55
CA SER A 430 -34.75 -8.79 7.82
C SER A 430 -34.43 -10.24 8.24
N LEU A 431 -33.34 -10.45 8.99
CA LEU A 431 -33.19 -11.28 10.23
C LEU A 431 -31.71 -11.24 10.75
N PRO A 432 -31.40 -11.57 12.03
CA PRO A 432 -30.72 -10.68 12.95
C PRO A 432 -29.30 -11.12 13.37
N LEU A 433 -28.48 -10.16 13.84
CA LEU A 433 -27.20 -10.39 14.49
C LEU A 433 -27.37 -10.42 16.03
N PRO A 434 -26.70 -11.33 16.75
CA PRO A 434 -26.85 -11.46 18.20
C PRO A 434 -26.13 -10.35 18.96
N GLN A 435 -26.82 -9.82 19.97
CA GLN A 435 -26.34 -8.82 20.91
C GLN A 435 -25.22 -9.40 21.80
N ARG A 436 -24.08 -8.69 21.87
CA ARG A 436 -23.14 -8.80 23.00
C ARG A 436 -22.73 -7.40 23.47
N ILE A 437 -23.38 -7.00 24.57
CA ILE A 437 -22.88 -6.30 25.76
C ILE A 437 -21.64 -5.42 25.53
N TRP A 438 -21.87 -4.11 25.36
CA TRP A 438 -20.87 -3.05 25.52
C TRP A 438 -20.92 -2.53 26.96
N THR A 439 -19.85 -2.70 27.71
CA THR A 439 -19.61 -1.94 28.94
C THR A 439 -18.99 -0.58 28.59
N PRO A 440 -19.47 0.54 29.16
CA PRO A 440 -18.95 1.87 28.84
C PRO A 440 -17.65 2.16 29.59
N TRP A 441 -16.60 2.56 28.86
CA TRP A 441 -15.37 3.12 29.44
C TRP A 441 -15.50 4.64 29.72
N PRO A 442 -14.77 5.20 30.70
CA PRO A 442 -15.03 6.52 31.27
C PRO A 442 -14.60 7.69 30.37
N ARG A 443 -15.32 8.81 30.51
CA ARG A 443 -15.26 10.05 29.69
C ARG A 443 -14.07 10.99 29.92
N SER A 444 -12.95 10.56 30.49
CA SER A 444 -11.88 11.48 30.91
C SER A 444 -10.53 11.22 30.24
N ALA A 445 -10.35 11.66 28.98
CA ALA A 445 -9.04 11.95 28.39
C ALA A 445 -9.15 12.51 26.96
N PHE A 446 -9.56 13.77 26.79
CA PHE A 446 -9.37 14.48 25.52
C PHE A 446 -8.95 15.93 25.78
N ALA A 447 -7.64 16.13 25.94
CA ALA A 447 -7.00 17.42 25.70
C ALA A 447 -6.08 17.25 24.48
N ARG A 448 -6.45 17.88 23.35
CA ARG A 448 -5.57 17.97 22.17
C ARG A 448 -5.18 19.43 21.99
N CYS A 449 -3.88 19.65 21.78
CA CYS A 449 -3.23 20.95 21.71
C CYS A 449 -3.84 21.88 20.64
N LEU A 450 -4.21 23.08 21.07
CA LEU A 450 -4.21 24.29 20.25
C LEU A 450 -2.91 25.04 20.54
N THR A 451 -2.12 25.35 19.51
CA THR A 451 -1.03 26.30 19.61
C THR A 451 -1.59 27.68 19.27
N ILE A 452 -1.48 28.64 20.21
CA ILE A 452 -2.01 29.99 20.05
C ILE A 452 -0.84 30.97 20.18
N SER A 453 -0.63 31.82 19.18
CA SER A 453 0.25 32.98 19.28
C SER A 453 -0.58 34.26 19.12
N ARG A 454 -0.26 35.27 19.93
CA ARG A 454 -0.86 36.61 19.87
C ARG A 454 -0.14 37.38 18.77
N ALA A 455 -0.81 37.68 17.66
CA ALA A 455 -0.30 38.65 16.68
C ALA A 455 -0.75 40.04 17.11
N SER A 456 0.17 40.87 17.58
CA SER A 456 -0.07 42.31 17.74
C SER A 456 -0.11 42.93 16.34
N VAL A 457 -1.28 43.37 15.91
CA VAL A 457 -1.43 44.26 14.76
C VAL A 457 -1.54 45.66 15.36
N SER A 458 -0.47 46.44 15.25
CA SER A 458 -0.50 47.89 15.48
C SER A 458 -1.25 48.56 14.32
N PRO A 459 -1.96 49.69 14.57
CA PRO A 459 -3.02 50.21 13.71
C PRO A 459 -2.60 50.55 12.27
#